data_AF-A0A2D9LAF6-F1
#
_entry.id   AF-A0A2D9LAF6-F1
#
_cell.length_a   1.000
_cell.length_b   1.000
_cell.length_c   1.000
_cell.angle_alpha   90.00
_cell.angle_beta   90.00
_cell.angle_gamma   90.00
#
_symmetry.space_group_name_H-M   'P 1'
#
loop_
_entity.id
_entity.type
_entity.pdbx_description
1 polymer ?
#
loop_
_entity_poly.entity_id
_entity_poly.type
_entity_poly.pdbx_seq_one_letter_code
_entity_poly.pdbx_strand_id
1 'polypeptide(L)'
;MGVPDDQLRIIYVKALELNQAHMVLAWYKTPGSDPLILDNLINDIKPASQRNDLEPVYSFNGEGLWLNRTSGDNARIGDARKLEHWRDLNDRLTEALRP
;
A
#
# COMPACT_ATOMS: atom_id res chain seq x y z
N MET A 1 -10.13 -2.50 17.20
CA MET A 1 -8.97 -1.63 16.95
C MET A 1 -9.48 -0.46 16.12
N GLY A 2 -9.49 0.77 16.67
CA GLY A 2 -10.22 1.92 16.11
C GLY A 2 -9.39 2.83 15.19
N VAL A 3 -8.51 2.27 14.37
CA VAL A 3 -7.74 3.04 13.38
C VAL A 3 -8.62 3.22 12.13
N PRO A 4 -8.87 4.46 11.69
CA PRO A 4 -9.64 4.72 10.47
C PRO A 4 -8.99 4.14 9.21
N ASP A 5 -9.79 3.58 8.31
CA ASP A 5 -9.34 3.01 7.02
C ASP A 5 -8.67 4.04 6.10
N ASP A 6 -9.06 5.31 6.17
CA ASP A 6 -8.47 6.39 5.38
C ASP A 6 -7.02 6.72 5.78
N GLN A 7 -6.62 6.34 7.00
CA GLN A 7 -5.24 6.44 7.49
C GLN A 7 -4.37 5.25 7.07
N LEU A 8 -4.95 4.17 6.56
CA LEU A 8 -4.23 2.95 6.22
C LEU A 8 -4.21 2.74 4.71
N ARG A 9 -3.04 2.38 4.17
CA ARG A 9 -2.90 1.99 2.77
C ARG A 9 -1.96 0.81 2.66
N ILE A 10 -2.38 -0.19 1.91
CA ILE A 10 -1.50 -1.27 1.50
C ILE A 10 -0.72 -0.77 0.28
N ILE A 11 0.59 -0.94 0.31
CA ILE A 11 1.48 -0.49 -0.76
C ILE A 11 2.23 -1.68 -1.33
N TYR A 12 2.13 -1.84 -2.66
CA TYR A 12 2.99 -2.73 -3.41
C TYR A 12 4.27 -1.97 -3.78
N VAL A 13 5.39 -2.54 -3.35
CA VAL A 13 6.71 -1.96 -3.53
C VAL A 13 7.64 -2.98 -4.19
N LYS A 14 8.72 -2.51 -4.79
CA LYS A 14 9.87 -3.33 -5.11
C LYS A 14 10.89 -3.18 -3.99
N ALA A 15 11.20 -4.27 -3.30
CA ALA A 15 12.30 -4.31 -2.35
C ALA A 15 13.62 -4.39 -3.13
N LEU A 16 14.35 -3.29 -3.18
CA LEU A 16 15.52 -3.10 -4.04
C LEU A 16 16.67 -4.02 -3.66
N GLU A 17 16.94 -4.17 -2.37
CA GLU A 17 18.03 -5.02 -1.87
C GLU A 17 17.79 -6.51 -2.15
N LEU A 18 16.53 -6.94 -2.10
CA LEU A 18 16.12 -8.33 -2.38
C LEU A 18 15.77 -8.55 -3.87
N ASN A 19 15.69 -7.47 -4.64
CA ASN A 19 15.25 -7.45 -6.04
C ASN A 19 13.95 -8.22 -6.29
N GLN A 20 12.96 -8.04 -5.41
CA GLN A 20 11.67 -8.74 -5.48
C GLN A 20 10.48 -7.84 -5.16
N ALA A 21 9.30 -8.29 -5.57
CA ALA A 21 8.03 -7.70 -5.19
C ALA A 21 7.78 -7.86 -3.69
N HIS A 22 7.26 -6.82 -3.04
CA HIS A 22 6.98 -6.82 -1.62
C HIS A 22 5.74 -5.99 -1.27
N MET A 23 5.07 -6.33 -0.17
CA MET A 23 3.85 -5.67 0.29
C MET A 23 4.06 -5.12 1.70
N VAL A 24 3.73 -3.85 1.89
CA VAL A 24 3.83 -3.16 3.18
C VAL A 24 2.53 -2.45 3.53
N LEU A 25 2.33 -2.14 4.81
CA LEU A 25 1.22 -1.32 5.27
C LEU A 25 1.75 0.06 5.65
N ALA A 26 1.20 1.10 5.04
CA ALA A 26 1.50 2.48 5.35
C ALA A 26 0.40 3.10 6.20
N TRP A 27 0.79 3.73 7.31
CA TRP A 27 -0.10 4.52 8.14
C TRP A 27 0.20 6.01 8.01
N TYR A 28 -0.83 6.80 7.73
CA TYR A 28 -0.78 8.24 7.55
C TYR A 28 -1.37 8.93 8.78
N LYS A 29 -0.57 9.73 9.47
CA LYS A 29 -1.06 10.55 10.59
C LYS A 29 -2.04 11.61 10.10
N THR A 30 -1.77 12.20 8.94
CA THR A 30 -2.66 13.12 8.22
C THR A 30 -2.60 12.85 6.73
N PRO A 31 -3.65 13.14 5.95
CA PRO A 31 -3.61 12.98 4.50
C PRO A 31 -2.40 13.68 3.88
N GLY A 32 -1.60 12.95 3.10
CA GLY A 32 -0.40 13.49 2.43
C GLY A 32 0.84 13.66 3.31
N SER A 33 0.82 13.28 4.59
CA SER A 33 2.04 13.21 5.40
C SER A 33 2.97 12.08 4.93
N ASP A 34 4.25 12.17 5.27
CA ASP A 34 5.17 11.04 5.18
C ASP A 34 4.64 9.88 6.07
N PRO A 35 4.29 8.72 5.49
CA PRO A 35 3.66 7.65 6.26
C PRO A 35 4.67 6.84 7.05
N LEU A 36 4.20 6.22 8.13
CA LEU A 36 4.94 5.16 8.82
C LEU A 36 4.73 3.84 8.09
N ILE A 37 5.82 3.12 7.83
CA ILE A 37 5.80 1.83 7.14
C ILE A 37 5.87 0.71 8.16
N LEU A 38 4.83 -0.11 8.17
CA LEU A 38 4.77 -1.39 8.86
C LEU A 38 5.15 -2.48 7.86
N ASP A 39 6.22 -3.19 8.18
CA ASP A 39 6.87 -4.17 7.33
C ASP A 39 7.15 -5.45 8.13
N ASN A 40 7.36 -6.56 7.43
CA ASN A 40 7.82 -7.83 7.99
C ASN A 40 9.27 -8.18 7.59
N LEU A 41 9.94 -7.38 6.75
CA LEU A 41 11.38 -7.51 6.46
C LEU A 41 12.25 -6.94 7.59
N ILE A 42 11.75 -5.91 8.28
CA ILE A 42 12.37 -5.29 9.45
C ILE A 42 11.32 -5.09 10.55
N ASN A 43 11.72 -5.19 11.81
CA ASN A 43 10.81 -5.00 12.95
C ASN A 43 10.58 -3.52 13.31
N ASP A 44 11.45 -2.62 12.85
CA ASP A 44 11.34 -1.19 13.12
C ASP A 44 10.29 -0.54 12.23
N ILE A 45 9.37 0.22 12.82
CA ILE A 45 8.46 1.09 12.09
C ILE A 45 9.21 2.38 11.77
N LYS A 46 9.44 2.63 10.47
CA LYS A 46 10.17 3.81 9.99
C LYS A 46 9.30 4.65 9.05
N PRO A 47 9.52 5.98 8.98
CA PRO A 47 8.92 6.81 7.95
C PRO A 47 9.33 6.34 6.55
N ALA A 48 8.47 6.50 5.55
CA ALA A 48 8.75 6.08 4.18
C ALA A 48 9.98 6.79 3.60
N SER A 49 10.22 8.05 3.97
CA SER A 49 11.43 8.79 3.58
C SER A 49 12.74 8.16 4.07
N GLN A 50 12.67 7.22 5.04
CA GLN A 50 13.83 6.50 5.58
C GLN A 50 13.94 5.07 5.04
N ARG A 51 12.99 4.62 4.20
CA ARG A 51 12.94 3.29 3.57
C ARG A 51 13.37 3.37 2.11
N ASN A 52 14.62 3.77 1.90
CA ASN A 52 15.23 3.88 0.56
C ASN A 52 15.40 2.52 -0.13
N ASP A 53 15.22 1.43 0.60
CA ASP A 53 15.22 0.04 0.11
C ASP A 53 13.90 -0.35 -0.56
N LEU A 54 12.84 0.46 -0.45
CA LEU A 54 11.52 0.19 -1.02
C LEU A 54 11.16 1.21 -2.10
N GLU A 55 10.93 0.74 -3.33
CA GLU A 55 10.43 1.56 -4.43
C GLU A 55 8.92 1.36 -4.59
N PRO A 56 8.08 2.36 -4.28
CA PRO A 56 6.63 2.21 -4.37
C PRO A 56 6.14 2.18 -5.82
N VAL A 57 5.34 1.18 -6.16
CA VAL A 57 4.71 1.05 -7.48
C VAL A 57 3.27 1.54 -7.45
N TYR A 58 2.49 1.07 -6.47
CA TYR A 58 1.09 1.48 -6.27
C TYR A 58 0.62 1.25 -4.84
N SER A 59 -0.46 1.93 -4.46
CA SER A 59 -1.09 1.80 -3.15
C SER A 59 -2.60 1.76 -3.26
N PHE A 60 -3.28 1.11 -2.32
CA PHE A 60 -4.73 1.05 -2.27
C PHE A 60 -5.21 0.91 -0.82
N ASN A 61 -6.49 1.22 -0.61
CA ASN A 61 -7.22 0.93 0.62
C ASN A 61 -8.67 0.55 0.27
N GLY A 62 -9.54 0.42 1.28
CA GLY A 62 -10.96 0.09 1.06
C GLY A 62 -11.74 1.08 0.18
N GLU A 63 -11.21 2.30 -0.04
CA GLU A 63 -11.91 3.37 -0.75
C GLU A 63 -11.31 3.71 -2.14
N GLY A 64 -10.08 3.27 -2.46
CA GLY A 64 -9.45 3.64 -3.73
C GLY A 64 -8.09 3.02 -4.04
N LEU A 65 -7.64 3.22 -5.28
CA LEU A 65 -6.35 2.82 -5.84
C LEU A 65 -5.57 4.06 -6.32
N TRP A 66 -4.28 4.12 -6.00
CA TRP A 66 -3.34 5.16 -6.42
C TRP A 66 -2.10 4.52 -7.05
N LEU A 67 -1.73 4.97 -8.25
CA LEU A 67 -0.53 4.52 -8.95
C LEU A 67 0.56 5.58 -8.78
N ASN A 68 1.76 5.18 -8.34
CA ASN A 68 2.90 6.08 -8.27
C ASN A 68 3.63 5.98 -9.61
N ARG A 69 3.34 6.89 -10.54
CA ARG A 69 4.07 6.96 -11.81
C ARG A 69 5.22 7.96 -11.64
N THR A 70 6.38 7.63 -12.19
CA THR A 70 7.69 8.31 -12.09
C THR A 70 7.71 9.79 -12.50
N SER A 71 6.56 10.40 -12.78
CA SER A 71 6.41 11.81 -13.18
C SER A 71 5.43 12.53 -12.24
N GLY A 72 5.80 12.73 -10.96
CA GLY A 72 5.31 13.81 -10.07
C GLY A 72 3.81 13.91 -9.73
N ASP A 73 2.92 13.24 -10.45
CA ASP A 73 1.47 13.34 -10.30
C ASP A 73 0.91 12.05 -9.73
N ASN A 74 0.44 12.11 -8.47
CA ASN A 74 -0.41 11.10 -7.84
C ASN A 74 -1.78 11.06 -8.54
N ALA A 75 -1.82 10.54 -9.76
CA ALA A 75 -3.06 10.41 -10.53
C ALA A 75 -3.95 9.34 -9.89
N ARG A 76 -5.08 9.76 -9.29
CA ARG A 76 -6.19 8.87 -8.92
C ARG A 76 -6.76 8.28 -10.21
N ILE A 77 -6.26 7.13 -10.62
CA ILE A 77 -6.84 6.39 -11.74
C ILE A 77 -8.04 5.66 -11.18
N GLY A 78 -9.22 6.07 -11.62
CA GLY A 78 -10.47 5.44 -11.25
C GLY A 78 -10.50 3.93 -11.52
N ASP A 79 -11.48 3.32 -10.87
CA ASP A 79 -11.94 1.94 -10.94
C ASP A 79 -10.88 0.82 -10.81
N ALA A 80 -10.87 0.20 -9.62
CA ALA A 80 -10.06 -0.95 -9.23
C ALA A 80 -10.22 -2.21 -10.14
N ARG A 81 -11.09 -2.14 -11.15
CA ARG A 81 -11.33 -3.17 -12.18
C ARG A 81 -10.10 -3.54 -13.03
N LYS A 82 -9.04 -2.72 -13.06
CA LYS A 82 -7.80 -3.01 -13.82
C LYS A 82 -6.76 -3.85 -13.10
N LEU A 83 -6.99 -4.24 -11.85
CA LEU A 83 -6.08 -5.10 -11.09
C LEU A 83 -6.76 -6.44 -10.80
N GLU A 84 -6.81 -7.34 -11.78
CA GLU A 84 -7.48 -8.64 -11.65
C GLU A 84 -6.98 -9.46 -10.44
N HIS A 85 -5.67 -9.41 -10.15
CA HIS A 85 -5.09 -10.08 -8.98
C HIS A 85 -5.50 -9.45 -7.64
N TRP A 86 -5.78 -8.14 -7.61
CA TRP A 86 -6.28 -7.48 -6.41
C TRP A 86 -7.76 -7.76 -6.19
N ARG A 87 -8.57 -7.79 -7.26
CA ARG A 87 -9.96 -8.26 -7.14
C ARG A 87 -10.00 -9.69 -6.63
N ASP A 88 -9.18 -10.58 -7.17
CA ASP A 88 -9.08 -11.97 -6.69
C ASP A 88 -8.66 -12.03 -5.21
N LEU A 89 -7.67 -11.24 -4.79
CA LEU A 89 -7.29 -11.16 -3.37
C LEU A 89 -8.42 -10.61 -2.49
N ASN A 90 -9.11 -9.57 -2.91
CA ASN A 90 -10.21 -8.97 -2.16
C ASN A 90 -11.43 -9.90 -2.10
N ASP A 91 -11.73 -10.61 -3.19
CA ASP A 91 -12.77 -11.63 -3.26
C ASP A 91 -12.44 -12.78 -2.31
N ARG A 92 -11.18 -13.24 -2.30
CA ARG A 92 -10.71 -14.28 -1.37
C ARG A 92 -10.74 -13.84 0.10
N LEU A 93 -10.36 -12.59 0.38
CA LEU A 93 -10.43 -12.03 1.74
C LEU A 93 -11.89 -11.88 2.19
N THR A 94 -12.78 -11.41 1.32
CA THR A 94 -14.21 -11.29 1.62
C THR A 94 -14.85 -12.65 1.84
N GLU A 95 -14.49 -13.66 1.05
CA GLU A 95 -14.95 -15.04 1.22
C GLU A 95 -14.48 -15.64 2.55
N ALA A 96 -13.20 -15.44 2.90
CA ALA A 96 -12.63 -15.93 4.16
C ALA A 96 -13.23 -15.26 5.42
N LEU A 97 -13.88 -14.10 5.26
CA LEU A 97 -14.53 -13.35 6.33
C LEU A 97 -16.05 -13.61 6.42
N ARG A 98 -16.61 -14.48 5.57
CA ARG A 98 -18.00 -14.94 5.72
C ARG A 98 -18.10 -15.95 6.88
N PRO A 99 -19.12 -15.81 7.76
CA PRO A 99 -19.29 -16.67 8.93
C PRO A 99 -19.65 -18.12 8.55
#